data_AF-A0A9D9IKK0-F1
#
_entry.id   AF-A0A9D9IKK0-F1
#
_cell.length_a   1.000
_cell.length_b   1.000
_cell.length_c   1.000
_cell.angle_alpha   90.00
_cell.angle_beta   90.00
_cell.angle_gamma   90.00
#
_symmetry.space_group_name_H-M   'P 1'
#
loop_
_entity.id
_entity.type
_entity.pdbx_description
1 polymer ?
#
loop_
_entity_poly.entity_id
_entity_poly.type
_entity_poly.pdbx_seq_one_letter_code
_entity_poly.pdbx_strand_id
1 'polypeptide(L)'
;MDTFEILNNEFSSQSFANELPHTEILDRYKDVACNYARMENSIAVLSDLRSNTSHIYYGGFSQMLGIGGNRKDSRLPSIWEEEIFYLLHP
;
A
#
# COMPACT_ATOMS: atom_id res chain seq x y z
N MET A 1 -4.86 -3.11 25.04
CA MET A 1 -3.89 -2.35 24.23
C MET A 1 -4.43 -2.37 22.82
N ASP A 2 -4.53 -1.22 22.17
CA ASP A 2 -5.07 -1.12 20.82
C ASP A 2 -4.10 -1.80 19.83
N THR A 3 -4.61 -2.73 19.01
CA THR A 3 -3.80 -3.46 18.01
C THR A 3 -3.14 -2.49 17.04
N PHE A 4 -3.82 -1.40 16.70
CA PHE A 4 -3.27 -0.35 15.85
C PHE A 4 -2.04 0.29 16.48
N GLU A 5 -2.09 0.66 17.76
CA GLU A 5 -0.95 1.26 18.48
C GLU A 5 0.25 0.32 18.54
N ILE A 6 0.02 -0.98 18.77
CA ILE A 6 1.09 -1.99 18.79
C ILE A 6 1.77 -2.03 17.43
N LEU A 7 1.01 -2.26 16.35
CA LEU A 7 1.59 -2.38 15.01
C LEU A 7 2.27 -1.09 14.56
N ASN A 8 1.70 0.07 14.89
CA ASN A 8 2.28 1.35 14.55
C ASN A 8 3.66 1.55 15.22
N ASN A 9 3.79 1.15 16.48
CA ASN A 9 5.07 1.18 17.20
C ASN A 9 6.09 0.19 16.60
N GLU A 10 5.66 -1.05 16.34
CA GLU A 10 6.53 -2.08 15.75
C GLU A 10 7.04 -1.65 14.36
N PHE A 11 6.16 -1.17 13.48
CA PHE A 11 6.56 -0.73 12.13
C PHE A 11 7.43 0.53 12.14
N SER A 12 7.16 1.48 13.04
CA SER A 12 7.95 2.73 13.14
C SER A 12 9.34 2.53 13.76
N SER A 13 9.54 1.44 14.52
CA SER A 13 10.80 1.18 15.22
C SER A 13 11.85 0.43 14.39
N GLN A 14 11.51 0.03 13.15
CA GLN A 14 12.41 -0.70 12.27
C GLN A 14 13.61 0.17 11.83
N SER A 15 14.79 -0.45 11.73
CA SER A 15 16.01 0.21 11.27
C SER A 15 16.23 -0.02 9.76
N PHE A 16 16.30 1.07 8.99
CA PHE A 16 16.46 1.03 7.53
C PHE A 16 17.86 1.43 7.03
N ALA A 17 18.84 1.56 7.93
CA ALA A 17 20.10 2.29 7.69
C ALA A 17 21.08 1.64 6.68
N ASN A 18 20.87 0.38 6.25
CA ASN A 18 21.89 -0.41 5.54
C ASN A 18 21.44 -1.07 4.23
N GLU A 19 20.31 -0.67 3.66
CA GLU A 19 19.79 -1.34 2.46
C GLU A 19 20.21 -0.62 1.17
N LEU A 20 20.39 -1.43 0.10
CA LEU A 20 20.50 -1.10 -1.33
C LEU A 20 19.77 0.20 -1.74
N PRO A 21 20.09 0.84 -2.89
CA PRO A 21 19.45 2.09 -3.30
C PRO A 21 17.91 1.97 -3.25
N HIS A 22 17.34 2.62 -2.22
CA HIS A 22 15.94 2.49 -1.83
C HIS A 22 15.00 2.74 -3.00
N THR A 23 15.34 3.73 -3.82
CA THR A 23 14.57 4.14 -4.99
C THR A 23 14.48 3.05 -6.06
N GLU A 24 15.59 2.38 -6.40
CA GLU A 24 15.57 1.34 -7.43
C GLU A 24 14.75 0.12 -7.00
N ILE A 25 14.88 -0.27 -5.73
CA ILE A 25 14.11 -1.37 -5.15
C ILE A 25 12.63 -0.99 -5.08
N LEU A 26 12.32 0.21 -4.60
CA LEU A 26 10.96 0.70 -4.48
C LEU A 26 10.28 0.75 -5.85
N ASP A 27 10.95 1.27 -6.88
CA ASP A 27 10.39 1.35 -8.23
C ASP A 27 10.13 -0.04 -8.82
N ARG A 28 11.05 -0.99 -8.60
CA ARG A 28 10.81 -2.40 -8.96
C ARG A 28 9.55 -2.96 -8.28
N TYR A 29 9.37 -2.71 -6.99
CA TYR A 29 8.19 -3.23 -6.27
C TYR A 29 6.89 -2.49 -6.62
N LYS A 30 6.96 -1.20 -6.98
CA LYS A 30 5.82 -0.47 -7.57
C LYS A 30 5.37 -1.13 -8.87
N ASP A 31 6.31 -1.48 -9.74
CA ASP A 31 6.00 -2.18 -10.99
C ASP A 31 5.36 -3.55 -10.74
N VAL A 32 5.88 -4.31 -9.77
CA VAL A 32 5.30 -5.59 -9.37
C VAL A 32 3.86 -5.42 -8.86
N ALA A 33 3.62 -4.49 -7.92
CA ALA A 33 2.28 -4.25 -7.37
C ALA A 33 1.29 -3.76 -8.44
N CYS A 34 1.73 -2.86 -9.32
CA CYS A 34 0.94 -2.34 -10.43
C CYS A 34 0.52 -3.45 -11.39
N ASN A 35 1.47 -4.28 -11.82
CA ASN A 35 1.20 -5.36 -12.76
C ASN A 35 0.36 -6.47 -12.11
N TYR A 36 0.57 -6.77 -10.82
CA TYR A 36 -0.24 -7.73 -10.07
C TYR A 36 -1.71 -7.29 -9.99
N ALA A 37 -1.97 -6.03 -9.61
CA ALA A 37 -3.32 -5.47 -9.56
C ALA A 37 -4.04 -5.58 -10.92
N ARG A 38 -3.33 -5.29 -12.01
CA ARG A 38 -3.89 -5.37 -13.38
C ARG A 38 -4.14 -6.80 -13.84
N MET A 39 -3.21 -7.70 -13.58
CA MET A 39 -3.29 -9.09 -14.05
C MET A 39 -4.39 -9.86 -13.31
N GLU A 40 -4.44 -9.74 -11.99
CA GLU A 40 -5.40 -10.46 -11.14
C GLU A 40 -6.72 -9.69 -10.96
N ASN A 41 -6.86 -8.54 -11.61
CA ASN A 41 -7.93 -7.57 -11.37
C ASN A 41 -8.10 -7.23 -9.88
N SER A 42 -7.05 -7.24 -9.08
CA SER A 42 -7.11 -7.02 -7.64
C SER A 42 -6.83 -5.56 -7.25
N ILE A 43 -6.85 -5.28 -5.95
CA ILE A 43 -6.28 -4.04 -5.40
C ILE A 43 -4.97 -4.44 -4.73
N ALA A 44 -3.86 -3.81 -5.14
CA ALA A 44 -2.56 -4.05 -4.54
C ALA A 44 -2.12 -2.81 -3.77
N VAL A 45 -1.68 -2.99 -2.53
CA VAL A 45 -1.12 -1.94 -1.68
C VAL A 45 0.34 -2.27 -1.40
N LEU A 46 1.22 -1.33 -1.72
CA LEU A 46 2.65 -1.37 -1.37
C LEU A 46 2.94 -0.29 -0.33
N SER A 47 3.03 -0.68 0.93
CA SER A 47 3.34 0.21 2.05
C SER A 47 4.87 0.34 2.22
N ASP A 48 5.42 1.51 1.91
CA ASP A 48 6.81 1.85 2.17
C ASP A 48 6.94 2.41 3.60
N LEU A 49 7.38 1.54 4.51
CA LEU A 49 7.59 1.89 5.92
C LEU A 49 8.69 2.94 6.09
N ARG A 50 9.66 3.03 5.17
CA ARG A 50 10.78 3.99 5.28
C ARG A 50 10.33 5.42 5.03
N SER A 51 9.48 5.62 4.03
CA SER A 51 8.93 6.94 3.71
C SER A 51 7.57 7.21 4.35
N ASN A 52 7.03 6.24 5.11
CA ASN A 52 5.68 6.27 5.67
C ASN A 52 4.62 6.57 4.60
N THR A 53 4.67 5.87 3.47
CA THR A 53 3.72 6.07 2.36
C THR A 53 3.27 4.78 1.73
N SER A 54 1.98 4.66 1.42
CA SER A 54 1.43 3.56 0.63
C SER A 54 1.19 3.95 -0.82
N HIS A 55 1.55 3.04 -1.73
CA HIS A 55 1.22 3.10 -3.15
C HIS A 55 0.12 2.09 -3.44
N ILE A 56 -1.02 2.55 -3.95
CA ILE A 56 -2.18 1.72 -4.22
C ILE A 56 -2.38 1.63 -5.72
N TYR A 57 -2.59 0.40 -6.22
CA TYR A 57 -2.87 0.13 -7.62
C TYR A 57 -4.22 -0.56 -7.76
N TYR A 58 -5.03 -0.07 -8.71
CA TYR A 58 -6.42 -0.49 -8.87
C TYR A 58 -6.59 -1.33 -10.14
N GLY A 59 -6.91 -2.62 -9.95
CA GLY A 59 -7.42 -3.53 -10.99
C GLY A 59 -8.95 -3.54 -11.06
N GLY A 60 -9.54 -4.43 -11.87
CA GLY A 60 -10.99 -4.46 -12.11
C GLY A 60 -11.87 -4.58 -10.85
N PHE A 61 -11.40 -5.28 -9.81
CA PHE A 61 -12.14 -5.45 -8.54
C PHE A 61 -12.38 -4.14 -7.80
N SER A 62 -11.51 -3.14 -7.97
CA SER A 62 -11.70 -1.81 -7.37
C SER A 62 -13.04 -1.17 -7.76
N GLN A 63 -13.50 -1.40 -9.00
CA GLN A 63 -14.78 -0.90 -9.49
C GLN A 63 -15.96 -1.55 -8.77
N MET A 64 -15.86 -2.84 -8.43
CA MET A 64 -16.90 -3.54 -7.66
C MET A 64 -17.05 -2.97 -6.26
N LEU A 65 -15.94 -2.52 -5.67
CA LEU A 65 -15.92 -1.89 -4.34
C LEU A 65 -16.20 -0.38 -4.39
N GLY A 66 -16.42 0.21 -5.57
CA GLY A 66 -16.68 1.64 -5.72
C GLY A 66 -15.49 2.54 -5.38
N ILE A 67 -14.26 1.99 -5.39
CA ILE A 67 -13.04 2.73 -5.04
C ILE A 67 -12.08 2.87 -6.22
N GLY A 68 -11.17 3.83 -6.11
CA GLY A 68 -10.26 4.21 -7.19
C GLY A 68 -10.94 5.03 -8.30
N GLY A 69 -12.25 4.93 -8.50
CA GLY A 69 -12.97 5.67 -9.53
C GLY A 69 -12.35 5.44 -10.92
N ASN A 70 -12.01 6.53 -11.63
CA ASN A 70 -11.29 6.45 -12.91
C ASN A 70 -9.75 6.43 -12.75
N ARG A 71 -9.23 6.40 -11.52
CA ARG A 71 -7.78 6.38 -11.24
C ARG A 71 -7.25 4.98 -11.41
N LYS A 72 -6.01 4.87 -11.91
CA LYS A 72 -5.29 3.59 -12.02
C LYS A 72 -4.42 3.30 -10.80
N ASP A 73 -4.10 4.34 -10.04
CA ASP A 73 -3.24 4.32 -8.87
C ASP A 73 -3.47 5.54 -7.97
N SER A 74 -3.02 5.43 -6.72
CA SER A 74 -3.03 6.48 -5.69
C SER A 74 -1.80 6.37 -4.81
N ARG A 75 -1.44 7.48 -4.15
CA ARG A 75 -0.39 7.50 -3.10
C ARG A 75 -0.96 8.11 -1.82
N LEU A 76 -0.78 7.44 -0.71
CA LEU A 76 -1.19 7.90 0.62
C LEU A 76 0.03 8.31 1.45
N PRO A 77 -0.04 9.41 2.23
CA PRO A 77 1.00 9.81 3.18
C PRO A 77 0.89 9.05 4.51
N SER A 78 0.62 7.75 4.44
CA SER A 78 0.49 6.83 5.57
C SER A 78 0.77 5.41 5.09
N ILE A 79 1.28 4.54 5.97
CA ILE A 79 1.37 3.08 5.74
C ILE A 79 0.03 2.37 5.92
N TRP A 80 -0.98 3.09 6.40
CA TRP A 80 -2.32 2.59 6.69
C TRP A 80 -3.31 3.05 5.60
N GLU A 81 -3.82 2.09 4.83
CA GLU A 81 -4.83 2.25 3.80
C GLU A 81 -6.26 2.31 4.37
N GLU A 82 -6.52 3.32 5.20
CA GLU A 82 -7.81 3.53 5.88
C GLU A 82 -9.01 3.47 4.93
N GLU A 83 -8.90 4.08 3.73
CA GLU A 83 -9.95 4.05 2.70
C GLU A 83 -10.35 2.62 2.27
N ILE A 84 -9.41 1.66 2.32
CA ILE A 84 -9.70 0.26 2.01
C ILE A 84 -10.23 -0.46 3.26
N PHE A 85 -9.64 -0.21 4.43
CA PHE A 85 -10.10 -0.84 5.68
C PHE A 85 -11.56 -0.51 6.00
N TYR A 86 -12.02 0.72 5.72
CA TYR A 86 -13.42 1.10 5.91
C TYR A 86 -14.43 0.33 5.04
N LEU A 87 -13.97 -0.34 3.97
CA LEU A 87 -14.84 -1.16 3.12
C LEU A 87 -14.90 -2.61 3.61
N LEU A 88 -13.90 -3.02 4.38
CA LEU A 88 -13.73 -4.37 4.92
C LEU A 88 -14.26 -4.42 6.36
N HIS A 89 -15.51 -4.01 6.55
CA HIS A 89 -16.23 -4.24 7.81
C HIS A 89 -16.99 -5.58 7.76
N PRO A 90 -17.07 -6.34 8.87
CA PRO A 90 -18.02 -7.44 9.02
C PRO A 90 -19.48 -6.98 8.85
#